data_AF-A0A150QHY2-F1
#
_entry.id   AF-A0A150QHY2-F1
#
_cell.length_a   1.000
_cell.length_b   1.000
_cell.length_c   1.000
_cell.angle_alpha   90.00
_cell.angle_beta   90.00
_cell.angle_gamma   90.00
#
_symmetry.space_group_name_H-M   'P 1'
#
loop_
_entity.id
_entity.type
_entity.pdbx_description
1 polymer ?
#
loop_
_entity_poly.entity_id
_entity_poly.type
_entity_poly.pdbx_seq_one_letter_code
_entity_poly.pdbx_strand_id
1 'polypeptide(L)'
;MGFIGCSMAENTAQGYQAVGGERMWPPYGTNGDVVQSWTSTSSASWRKFDQQAARYGKPTAVWVQICIFSFNGATYDEVKKLIANAREHAAPGATIYITGQPQYQSGWTCDLAGRGGPELTDELARRAAADRTLNVIYPGSFGPLGSGTTADSCHANGAGQQILGNQAAEFFGD
;
A
#
# COMPACT_ATOMS: atom_id res chain seq x y z
N MET A 1 1.20 9.13 9.92
CA MET A 1 1.43 8.69 8.54
C MET A 1 0.12 8.13 8.03
N GLY A 2 -0.41 8.67 6.93
CA GLY A 2 -1.55 8.07 6.25
C GLY A 2 -1.11 6.95 5.34
N PHE A 3 -2.05 6.11 4.89
CA PHE A 3 -1.76 5.14 3.85
C PHE A 3 -2.92 5.06 2.86
N ILE A 4 -2.64 4.58 1.65
CA ILE A 4 -3.65 4.20 0.65
C ILE A 4 -3.25 2.86 0.03
N GLY A 5 -4.25 2.16 -0.51
CA GLY A 5 -4.08 0.84 -1.09
C GLY A 5 -5.36 0.03 -0.94
N CYS A 6 -5.23 -1.29 -0.92
CA CYS A 6 -6.33 -2.23 -0.78
C CYS A 6 -6.26 -2.97 0.57
N SER A 7 -7.00 -4.06 0.72
CA SER A 7 -7.07 -4.91 1.91
C SER A 7 -5.72 -5.52 2.32
N MET A 8 -4.78 -5.68 1.39
CA MET A 8 -3.40 -6.06 1.74
C MET A 8 -2.66 -4.92 2.46
N ALA A 9 -2.97 -3.65 2.17
CA ALA A 9 -2.43 -2.52 2.90
C ALA A 9 -3.00 -2.48 4.33
N GLU A 10 -4.27 -2.84 4.48
CA GLU A 10 -4.91 -3.03 5.79
C GLU A 10 -4.21 -4.11 6.60
N ASN A 11 -3.85 -5.25 5.98
CA ASN A 11 -3.10 -6.29 6.68
C ASN A 11 -1.73 -5.81 7.16
N THR A 12 -1.01 -5.01 6.37
CA THR A 12 0.24 -4.40 6.81
C THR A 12 0.00 -3.42 7.95
N ALA A 13 -1.02 -2.55 7.87
CA ALA A 13 -1.34 -1.58 8.92
C ALA A 13 -1.77 -2.29 10.24
N GLN A 14 -2.57 -3.35 10.14
CA GLN A 14 -2.94 -4.22 11.26
C GLN A 14 -1.70 -4.83 11.90
N GLY A 15 -0.83 -5.42 11.08
CA GLY A 15 0.44 -5.99 11.52
C GLY A 15 1.33 -4.98 12.22
N TYR A 16 1.49 -3.79 11.62
CA TYR A 16 2.31 -2.70 12.12
C TYR A 16 1.87 -2.27 13.52
N GLN A 17 0.56 -2.08 13.73
CA GLN A 17 0.03 -1.75 15.06
C GLN A 17 0.18 -2.91 16.05
N ALA A 18 -0.01 -4.16 15.59
CA ALA A 18 0.12 -5.33 16.45
C ALA A 18 1.55 -5.55 16.97
N VAL A 19 2.57 -5.07 16.23
CA VAL A 19 3.98 -5.10 16.67
C VAL A 19 4.42 -3.83 17.41
N GLY A 20 3.49 -2.90 17.68
CA GLY A 20 3.73 -1.72 18.51
C GLY A 20 4.01 -0.42 17.74
N GLY A 21 3.88 -0.40 16.41
CA GLY A 21 4.03 0.81 15.63
C GLY A 21 2.89 1.81 15.85
N GLU A 22 3.21 3.10 15.97
CA GLU A 22 2.27 4.17 16.32
C GLU A 22 2.17 5.25 15.23
N ARG A 23 3.15 5.35 14.33
CA ARG A 23 3.23 6.39 13.31
C ARG A 23 2.16 6.26 12.23
N MET A 24 1.79 5.05 11.81
CA MET A 24 0.77 4.81 10.78
C MET A 24 -0.64 4.84 11.36
N TRP A 25 -1.59 5.42 10.62
CA TRP A 25 -3.00 5.39 11.00
C TRP A 25 -3.51 3.95 11.15
N PRO A 26 -4.49 3.72 12.04
CA PRO A 26 -5.16 2.43 12.10
C PRO A 26 -5.90 2.10 10.80
N PRO A 27 -6.15 0.80 10.57
CA PRO A 27 -7.03 0.30 9.52
C PRO A 27 -8.36 1.05 9.39
N TYR A 28 -8.80 1.31 8.16
CA TYR A 28 -9.98 2.16 7.93
C TYR A 28 -10.95 1.70 6.81
N GLY A 29 -10.77 0.50 6.29
CA GLY A 29 -11.70 -0.15 5.35
C GLY A 29 -11.43 0.14 3.87
N THR A 30 -10.19 0.05 3.42
CA THR A 30 -9.83 0.20 2.00
C THR A 30 -10.33 -0.95 1.12
N ASN A 31 -10.53 -2.17 1.64
CA ASN A 31 -11.15 -3.28 0.91
C ASN A 31 -10.51 -3.50 -0.49
N GLY A 32 -11.31 -3.59 -1.57
CA GLY A 32 -10.83 -3.75 -2.95
C GLY A 32 -10.38 -2.46 -3.64
N ASP A 33 -9.97 -1.43 -2.91
CA ASP A 33 -9.54 -0.15 -3.49
C ASP A 33 -8.18 -0.29 -4.21
N VAL A 34 -8.20 -0.83 -5.43
CA VAL A 34 -7.06 -0.95 -6.35
C VAL A 34 -6.66 0.40 -6.94
N VAL A 35 -5.54 0.45 -7.67
CA VAL A 35 -4.98 1.67 -8.29
C VAL A 35 -6.06 2.57 -8.91
N GLN A 36 -6.97 2.00 -9.71
CA GLN A 36 -8.02 2.75 -10.40
C GLN A 36 -8.95 3.51 -9.43
N SER A 37 -9.23 2.95 -8.25
CA SER A 37 -10.06 3.56 -7.22
C SER A 37 -9.47 4.85 -6.64
N TRP A 38 -8.17 5.07 -6.81
CA TRP A 38 -7.44 6.24 -6.29
C TRP A 38 -7.08 7.26 -7.38
N THR A 39 -7.41 7.02 -8.66
CA THR A 39 -7.03 7.91 -9.78
C THR A 39 -7.90 9.15 -9.94
N SER A 40 -9.05 9.22 -9.27
CA SER A 40 -9.92 10.41 -9.21
C SER A 40 -9.95 10.96 -7.78
N THR A 41 -9.57 12.23 -7.56
CA THR A 41 -9.54 12.88 -6.24
C THR A 41 -10.89 12.94 -5.52
N SER A 42 -11.99 12.73 -6.24
CA SER A 42 -13.36 12.69 -5.68
C SER A 42 -13.89 11.27 -5.45
N SER A 43 -13.05 10.24 -5.59
CA SER A 43 -13.47 8.85 -5.47
C SER A 43 -13.95 8.48 -4.07
N ALA A 44 -14.66 7.36 -3.96
CA ALA A 44 -15.07 6.82 -2.67
C ALA A 44 -13.86 6.50 -1.77
N SER A 45 -12.75 6.06 -2.35
CA SER A 45 -11.52 5.74 -1.63
C SER A 45 -10.90 7.00 -1.01
N TRP A 46 -10.82 8.11 -1.76
CA TRP A 46 -10.35 9.39 -1.21
C TRP A 46 -11.26 9.93 -0.11
N ARG A 47 -12.59 9.77 -0.22
CA ARG A 47 -13.49 10.14 0.88
C ARG A 47 -13.18 9.39 2.18
N LYS A 48 -12.80 8.11 2.12
CA LYS A 48 -12.37 7.34 3.31
C LYS A 48 -11.06 7.88 3.88
N PHE A 49 -10.10 8.20 3.02
CA PHE A 49 -8.83 8.80 3.43
C PHE A 49 -9.05 10.16 4.09
N ASP A 50 -9.89 11.02 3.51
CA ASP A 50 -10.20 12.35 4.04
C ASP A 50 -10.91 12.28 5.40
N GLN A 51 -11.72 11.25 5.65
CA GLN A 51 -12.28 10.99 6.98
C GLN A 51 -11.18 10.70 8.01
N GLN A 52 -10.14 9.95 7.65
CA GLN A 52 -9.00 9.72 8.53
C GLN A 52 -8.18 11.00 8.72
N ALA A 53 -7.97 11.78 7.66
CA ALA A 53 -7.29 13.07 7.75
C ALA A 53 -8.06 14.07 8.64
N ALA A 54 -9.39 14.06 8.62
CA ALA A 54 -10.21 14.86 9.53
C ALA A 54 -10.10 14.41 10.99
N ARG A 55 -9.89 13.10 11.23
CA ARG A 55 -9.76 12.51 12.57
C ARG A 55 -8.37 12.65 13.18
N TYR A 56 -7.32 12.45 12.38
CA TYR A 56 -5.92 12.36 12.83
C TYR A 56 -5.04 13.51 12.33
N GLY A 57 -5.61 14.45 11.58
CA GLY A 57 -4.88 15.52 10.90
C GLY A 57 -4.37 15.10 9.51
N LYS A 58 -4.15 16.08 8.63
CA LYS A 58 -3.53 15.82 7.32
C LYS A 58 -2.13 15.22 7.51
N PRO A 59 -1.82 14.08 6.85
CA PRO A 59 -0.58 13.39 7.12
C PRO A 59 0.61 14.10 6.47
N THR A 60 1.72 14.22 7.20
CA THR A 60 3.03 14.68 6.69
C THR A 60 3.82 13.58 5.99
N ALA A 61 3.33 12.34 6.03
CA ALA A 61 3.85 11.23 5.25
C ALA A 61 2.70 10.29 4.85
N VAL A 62 2.72 9.82 3.60
CA VAL A 62 1.75 8.84 3.07
C VAL A 62 2.48 7.63 2.54
N TRP A 63 2.05 6.43 2.95
CA TRP A 63 2.45 5.18 2.32
C TRP A 63 1.44 4.77 1.25
N VAL A 64 1.94 4.53 0.04
CA VAL A 64 1.17 4.10 -1.12
C VAL A 64 1.47 2.64 -1.40
N GLN A 65 0.48 1.76 -1.26
CA GLN A 65 0.56 0.40 -1.78
C GLN A 65 -0.12 0.33 -3.15
N ILE A 66 0.64 0.06 -4.20
CA ILE A 66 0.09 -0.21 -5.54
C ILE A 66 -0.61 -1.57 -5.49
N CYS A 67 -1.95 -1.56 -5.51
CA CYS A 67 -2.79 -2.76 -5.53
C CYS A 67 -3.50 -2.94 -6.87
N ILE A 68 -3.59 -4.18 -7.34
CA ILE A 68 -4.31 -4.53 -8.57
C ILE A 68 -5.19 -5.78 -8.37
N PHE A 69 -6.12 -5.93 -9.30
CA PHE A 69 -6.73 -7.22 -9.62
C PHE A 69 -6.22 -7.70 -10.98
N SER A 70 -6.16 -9.02 -11.15
CA SER A 70 -5.62 -9.68 -12.34
C SER A 70 -6.25 -9.24 -13.65
N PHE A 71 -7.56 -8.97 -13.64
CA PHE A 71 -8.31 -8.58 -14.83
C PHE A 71 -8.08 -7.11 -15.27
N ASN A 72 -7.54 -6.26 -14.39
CA ASN A 72 -7.28 -4.84 -14.68
C ASN A 72 -5.80 -4.52 -14.81
N GLY A 73 -4.95 -5.09 -13.94
CA GLY A 73 -3.56 -4.67 -13.80
C GLY A 73 -3.43 -3.20 -13.36
N ALA A 74 -2.27 -2.60 -13.66
CA ALA A 74 -2.02 -1.17 -13.51
C ALA A 74 -1.04 -0.68 -14.57
N THR A 75 -1.22 0.58 -14.98
CA THR A 75 -0.31 1.30 -15.85
C THR A 75 0.54 2.29 -15.05
N TYR A 76 1.69 2.67 -15.60
CA TYR A 76 2.55 3.67 -14.96
C TYR A 76 1.90 5.06 -14.89
N ASP A 77 1.03 5.41 -15.84
CA ASP A 77 0.30 6.68 -15.80
C ASP A 77 -0.73 6.73 -14.68
N GLU A 78 -1.40 5.62 -14.38
CA GLU A 78 -2.28 5.52 -13.22
C GLU A 78 -1.50 5.65 -11.91
N VAL A 79 -0.32 5.03 -11.82
CA VAL A 79 0.57 5.17 -10.64
C VAL A 79 0.99 6.63 -10.44
N LYS A 80 1.36 7.35 -11.50
CA LYS A 80 1.67 8.80 -11.41
C LYS A 80 0.48 9.61 -10.90
N LYS A 81 -0.72 9.36 -11.43
CA LYS A 81 -1.96 10.04 -10.97
C LYS A 81 -2.26 9.72 -9.51
N LEU A 82 -2.10 8.47 -9.11
CA LEU A 82 -2.31 8.02 -7.74
C LEU A 82 -1.36 8.73 -6.77
N ILE A 83 -0.07 8.86 -7.11
CA ILE A 83 0.90 9.63 -6.34
C ILE A 83 0.53 11.12 -6.27
N ALA A 84 0.15 11.72 -7.41
CA ALA A 84 -0.24 13.13 -7.46
C ALA A 84 -1.45 13.40 -6.56
N ASN A 85 -2.47 12.55 -6.61
CA ASN A 85 -3.65 12.64 -5.76
C ASN A 85 -3.28 12.46 -4.28
N ALA A 86 -2.38 11.52 -3.94
CA ALA A 86 -1.90 11.39 -2.57
C ALA A 86 -1.26 12.67 -2.02
N ARG A 87 -0.56 13.44 -2.85
CA ARG A 87 -0.02 14.75 -2.45
C ARG A 87 -1.11 15.80 -2.23
N GLU A 88 -2.16 15.80 -3.04
CA GLU A 88 -3.27 16.75 -2.93
C GLU A 88 -4.06 16.56 -1.61
N HIS A 89 -4.24 15.30 -1.21
CA HIS A 89 -4.97 14.96 0.02
C HIS A 89 -4.09 15.03 1.29
N ALA A 90 -2.77 14.98 1.16
CA ALA A 90 -1.82 15.08 2.27
C ALA A 90 -1.52 16.53 2.70
N ALA A 91 -0.68 16.69 3.73
CA ALA A 91 -0.13 17.99 4.10
C ALA A 91 0.86 18.50 3.03
N PRO A 92 1.01 19.82 2.83
CA PRO A 92 2.02 20.37 1.94
C PRO A 92 3.42 19.84 2.29
N GLY A 93 4.17 19.40 1.27
CA GLY A 93 5.51 18.85 1.47
C GLY A 93 5.54 17.43 2.04
N ALA A 94 4.42 16.72 2.11
CA ALA A 94 4.39 15.37 2.64
C ALA A 94 5.34 14.40 1.89
N THR A 95 6.01 13.56 2.67
CA THR A 95 6.82 12.44 2.16
C THR A 95 5.91 11.35 1.61
N ILE A 96 6.17 10.87 0.40
CA ILE A 96 5.41 9.76 -0.18
C ILE A 96 6.32 8.55 -0.26
N TYR A 97 5.94 7.48 0.45
CA TYR A 97 6.53 6.16 0.30
C TYR A 97 5.68 5.35 -0.66
N ILE A 98 6.30 4.51 -1.49
CA ILE A 98 5.57 3.67 -2.45
C ILE A 98 6.10 2.25 -2.45
N THR A 99 5.20 1.27 -2.45
CA THR A 99 5.52 -0.16 -2.57
C THR A 99 4.51 -0.86 -3.48
N GLY A 100 4.85 -2.06 -3.96
CA GLY A 100 3.88 -2.96 -4.55
C GLY A 100 3.02 -3.69 -3.51
N GLN A 101 2.12 -4.56 -3.99
CA GLN A 101 1.52 -5.62 -3.16
C GLN A 101 2.61 -6.52 -2.56
N PRO A 102 2.32 -7.21 -1.44
CA PRO A 102 3.27 -8.16 -0.84
C PRO A 102 3.77 -9.17 -1.87
N GLN A 103 5.05 -9.50 -1.80
CA GLN A 103 5.62 -10.61 -2.56
C GLN A 103 5.30 -11.94 -1.88
N TYR A 104 5.48 -13.04 -2.60
CA TYR A 104 5.16 -14.39 -2.12
C TYR A 104 6.34 -15.34 -2.32
N GLN A 105 6.40 -16.39 -1.49
CA GLN A 105 7.40 -17.43 -1.60
C GLN A 105 7.23 -18.20 -2.93
N SER A 106 8.28 -18.88 -3.38
CA SER A 106 8.19 -19.72 -4.59
C SER A 106 7.07 -20.75 -4.47
N GLY A 107 6.24 -20.86 -5.51
CA GLY A 107 5.05 -21.71 -5.52
C GLY A 107 3.80 -21.05 -4.94
N TRP A 108 3.90 -19.82 -4.43
CA TRP A 108 2.78 -19.01 -3.92
C TRP A 108 2.61 -17.76 -4.79
N THR A 109 1.38 -17.28 -4.91
CA THR A 109 1.04 -16.01 -5.55
C THR A 109 -0.29 -15.52 -4.99
N CYS A 110 -0.62 -14.25 -5.14
CA CYS A 110 -1.94 -13.75 -4.78
C CYS A 110 -2.94 -14.02 -5.90
N ASP A 111 -3.94 -14.87 -5.65
CA ASP A 111 -4.95 -15.25 -6.64
C ASP A 111 -5.73 -14.04 -7.20
N LEU A 112 -5.97 -13.02 -6.36
CA LEU A 112 -6.68 -11.80 -6.76
C LEU A 112 -5.87 -10.93 -7.74
N ALA A 113 -4.55 -10.82 -7.53
CA ALA A 113 -3.65 -10.07 -8.41
C ALA A 113 -3.26 -10.88 -9.65
N GLY A 114 -3.38 -12.20 -9.58
CA GLY A 114 -2.97 -13.13 -10.63
C GLY A 114 -1.47 -13.29 -10.72
N ARG A 115 -1.04 -14.28 -11.51
CA ARG A 115 0.37 -14.60 -11.71
C ARG A 115 1.13 -13.40 -12.28
N GLY A 116 2.19 -12.98 -11.59
CA GLY A 116 3.01 -11.82 -11.98
C GLY A 116 2.47 -10.48 -11.50
N GLY A 117 1.29 -10.46 -10.87
CA GLY A 117 0.66 -9.22 -10.38
C GLY A 117 1.47 -8.53 -9.28
N PRO A 118 1.85 -9.23 -8.19
CA PRO A 118 2.71 -8.66 -7.15
C PRO A 118 4.03 -8.13 -7.71
N GLU A 119 4.68 -8.86 -8.61
CA GLU A 119 5.94 -8.46 -9.25
C GLU A 119 5.77 -7.20 -10.10
N LEU A 120 4.68 -7.11 -10.87
CA LEU A 120 4.34 -5.92 -11.66
C LEU A 120 4.16 -4.69 -10.76
N THR A 121 3.41 -4.80 -9.67
CA THR A 121 3.19 -3.65 -8.77
C THR A 121 4.48 -3.18 -8.10
N ASP A 122 5.39 -4.11 -7.77
CA ASP A 122 6.69 -3.83 -7.18
C ASP A 122 7.66 -3.23 -8.21
N GLU A 123 7.63 -3.68 -9.47
CA GLU A 123 8.31 -3.02 -10.59
C GLU A 123 7.84 -1.58 -10.79
N LEU A 124 6.52 -1.35 -10.78
CA LEU A 124 5.94 -0.01 -10.92
C LEU A 124 6.35 0.92 -9.77
N ALA A 125 6.41 0.40 -8.53
CA ALA A 125 6.88 1.16 -7.37
C ALA A 125 8.36 1.55 -7.51
N ARG A 126 9.23 0.61 -7.91
CA ARG A 126 10.65 0.89 -8.21
C ARG A 126 10.81 1.92 -9.32
N ARG A 127 10.03 1.78 -10.40
CA ARG A 127 10.04 2.72 -11.52
C ARG A 127 9.64 4.12 -11.07
N ALA A 128 8.62 4.24 -10.23
CA ALA A 128 8.19 5.53 -9.68
C ALA A 128 9.25 6.18 -8.79
N ALA A 129 9.97 5.40 -7.97
CA ALA A 129 11.06 5.92 -7.15
C ALA A 129 12.31 6.30 -7.96
N ALA A 130 12.57 5.63 -9.09
CA ALA A 130 13.64 6.00 -10.02
C ALA A 130 13.35 7.31 -10.78
N ASP A 131 12.06 7.65 -10.94
CA ASP A 131 11.62 8.89 -11.55
C ASP A 131 11.71 10.06 -10.55
N ARG A 132 12.81 10.81 -10.66
CA ARG A 132 13.10 11.96 -9.78
C ARG A 132 12.02 13.04 -9.82
N THR A 133 11.19 13.10 -10.87
CA THR A 133 10.10 14.09 -10.95
C THR A 133 8.95 13.75 -10.00
N LEU A 134 8.80 12.49 -9.59
CA LEU A 134 7.75 12.06 -8.68
C LEU A 134 8.14 12.25 -7.21
N ASN A 135 9.44 12.31 -6.90
CA ASN A 135 9.98 12.54 -5.55
C ASN A 135 9.36 11.62 -4.49
N VAL A 136 9.32 10.31 -4.77
CA VAL A 136 8.79 9.27 -3.88
C VAL A 136 9.92 8.35 -3.41
N ILE A 137 9.72 7.69 -2.27
CA ILE A 137 10.70 6.79 -1.66
C ILE A 137 10.19 5.35 -1.79
N TYR A 138 11.00 4.47 -2.38
CA TYR A 138 10.76 3.03 -2.33
C TYR A 138 11.61 2.43 -1.19
N PRO A 139 10.99 2.04 -0.05
CA PRO A 139 11.73 1.52 1.09
C PRO A 139 12.22 0.08 0.88
N GLY A 140 11.56 -0.66 -0.02
CA GLY A 140 11.75 -2.09 -0.24
C GLY A 140 10.44 -2.80 -0.55
N SER A 141 10.51 -4.10 -0.83
CA SER A 141 9.33 -4.94 -0.99
C SER A 141 8.83 -5.45 0.37
N PHE A 142 7.52 -5.61 0.49
CA PHE A 142 6.90 -6.35 1.59
C PHE A 142 6.83 -7.86 1.28
N GLY A 143 6.84 -8.70 2.31
CA GLY A 143 6.90 -10.16 2.19
C GLY A 143 8.36 -10.68 2.13
N PRO A 144 8.61 -11.91 1.65
CA PRO A 144 7.65 -12.80 1.00
C PRO A 144 6.70 -13.49 1.98
N LEU A 145 5.43 -13.60 1.60
CA LEU A 145 4.43 -14.40 2.30
C LEU A 145 4.33 -15.82 1.71
N GLY A 146 4.17 -16.81 2.56
CA GLY A 146 3.89 -18.20 2.17
C GLY A 146 2.65 -18.71 2.91
N SER A 147 2.85 -19.67 3.81
CA SER A 147 1.82 -20.11 4.77
C SER A 147 1.32 -19.01 5.72
N GLY A 148 1.94 -17.82 5.70
CA GLY A 148 1.45 -16.60 6.33
C GLY A 148 0.23 -15.97 5.63
N THR A 149 -0.40 -16.67 4.70
CA THR A 149 -1.59 -16.20 3.95
C THR A 149 -2.86 -16.93 4.39
N THR A 150 -4.03 -16.41 4.03
CA THR A 150 -5.32 -17.07 4.17
C THR A 150 -5.60 -17.97 2.96
N ALA A 151 -6.81 -18.53 2.87
CA ALA A 151 -7.20 -19.47 1.81
C ALA A 151 -7.14 -18.86 0.39
N ASP A 152 -7.17 -17.54 0.25
CA ASP A 152 -7.10 -16.85 -1.05
C ASP A 152 -5.67 -16.50 -1.48
N SER A 153 -4.66 -17.01 -0.76
CA SER A 153 -3.23 -16.83 -1.01
C SER A 153 -2.74 -15.37 -1.05
N CYS A 154 -3.62 -14.39 -0.82
CA CYS A 154 -3.36 -12.96 -0.89
C CYS A 154 -3.29 -12.34 0.50
N HIS A 155 -4.34 -12.52 1.30
CA HIS A 155 -4.45 -11.82 2.57
C HIS A 155 -3.55 -12.47 3.60
N ALA A 156 -2.89 -11.65 4.40
CA ALA A 156 -2.04 -12.14 5.46
C ALA A 156 -2.91 -12.64 6.63
N ASN A 157 -2.61 -13.85 7.12
CA ASN A 157 -3.10 -14.32 8.41
C ASN A 157 -2.28 -13.68 9.56
N GLY A 158 -2.53 -14.03 10.82
CA GLY A 158 -1.82 -13.43 11.95
C GLY A 158 -0.28 -13.50 11.84
N ALA A 159 0.28 -14.62 11.35
CA ALA A 159 1.71 -14.75 11.15
C ALA A 159 2.22 -13.87 9.98
N GLY A 160 1.47 -13.80 8.88
CA GLY A 160 1.81 -12.90 7.77
C GLY A 160 1.71 -11.43 8.18
N GLN A 161 0.69 -11.05 8.96
CA GLN A 161 0.54 -9.70 9.49
C GLN A 161 1.73 -9.33 10.37
N GLN A 162 2.22 -10.24 11.21
CA GLN A 162 3.43 -10.01 12.00
C GLN A 162 4.66 -9.76 11.10
N ILE A 163 4.84 -10.53 10.02
CA ILE A 163 5.93 -10.31 9.05
C ILE A 163 5.83 -8.91 8.42
N LEU A 164 4.66 -8.59 7.87
CA LEU A 164 4.42 -7.30 7.22
C LEU A 164 4.56 -6.13 8.21
N GLY A 165 4.09 -6.30 9.44
CA GLY A 165 4.17 -5.31 10.50
C GLY A 165 5.60 -4.99 10.91
N ASN A 166 6.42 -6.02 11.15
CA ASN A 166 7.84 -5.83 11.46
C ASN A 166 8.58 -5.10 10.33
N GLN A 167 8.31 -5.45 9.06
CA GLN A 167 8.90 -4.75 7.91
C GLN A 167 8.44 -3.29 7.83
N ALA A 168 7.16 -3.02 8.13
CA ALA A 168 6.64 -1.66 8.14
C ALA A 168 7.29 -0.83 9.27
N ALA A 169 7.51 -1.42 10.45
CA ALA A 169 8.24 -0.78 11.55
C ALA A 169 9.69 -0.49 11.17
N GLU A 170 10.38 -1.42 10.51
CA GLU A 170 11.73 -1.19 10.00
C GLU A 170 11.78 -0.07 8.95
N PHE A 171 10.82 -0.02 8.03
CA PHE A 171 10.79 0.97 6.95
C PHE A 171 10.36 2.37 7.38
N PHE A 172 9.39 2.46 8.29
CA PHE A 172 8.71 3.72 8.61
C PHE A 172 9.03 4.24 10.02
N GLY A 173 9.65 3.41 10.85
CA GLY A 173 9.84 3.63 12.28
C GLY A 173 8.57 3.37 13.08
N ASP A 174 8.72 3.44 14.40
CA ASP A 174 7.62 3.38 15.36
C ASP A 174 6.80 4.68 15.38
#